data_AF-A0A085MK63-F1
#
_entry.id   AF-A0A085MK63-F1
#
_cell.length_a   1.000
_cell.length_b   1.000
_cell.length_c   1.000
_cell.angle_alpha   90.00
_cell.angle_beta   90.00
_cell.angle_gamma   90.00
#
_symmetry.space_group_name_H-M   'P 1'
#
loop_
_entity.id
_entity.type
_entity.pdbx_description
1 polymer ?
#
loop_
_entity_poly.entity_id
_entity_poly.type
_entity_poly.pdbx_seq_one_letter_code
_entity_poly.pdbx_strand_id
1 'polypeptide(L)'
;MKLYRVLLFALCKVLSNRASTNPHNMSALENVRSLRLNSIYGNGDRRNDILCCHSGDVDRFDSLVVFFPGDVQDYREAMESHLENRKFLPWNLEDVGLTLLGQFPTSLLFVVKASQVTGGTFACYRNFVTSNHLGIPQFTDYYGSWKHLEVLIANAIDQLGFPASHLPITLIGFSKGCVVLNQLVYELSESWKECSAFIDKVKAICWLDGGHAGQNSTWLTDTSRLKILAHKMSNCKFQVDVSPYQVRDRSRPWIGRQENEFVQQMMAAGVDIRVFMHFENEKRSIENHFRVIDQFRPFWLTK
;
A
#
# COMPACT_ATOMS: atom_id res chain seq x y z
N MET A 1 24.51 -20.22 -23.14
CA MET A 1 23.10 -19.79 -23.34
C MET A 1 22.02 -20.88 -23.18
N LYS A 2 22.33 -22.18 -23.05
CA LYS A 2 21.30 -23.22 -22.79
C LYS A 2 21.22 -23.74 -21.34
N LEU A 3 22.21 -23.44 -20.48
CA LEU A 3 22.25 -23.94 -19.10
C LEU A 3 21.50 -23.07 -18.08
N TYR A 4 21.31 -21.77 -18.37
CA TYR A 4 20.57 -20.84 -17.49
C TYR A 4 19.05 -21.03 -17.51
N ARG A 5 18.49 -21.66 -18.55
CA ARG A 5 17.04 -21.91 -18.65
C ARG A 5 16.56 -23.08 -17.78
N VAL A 6 17.44 -24.02 -17.42
CA VAL A 6 17.04 -25.22 -16.67
C VAL A 6 17.00 -24.95 -15.16
N LEU A 7 17.81 -24.02 -14.64
CA LEU A 7 17.75 -23.62 -13.23
C LEU A 7 16.53 -22.74 -12.91
N LEU A 8 16.03 -21.95 -13.86
CA LEU A 8 14.86 -21.08 -13.64
C LEU A 8 13.56 -21.89 -13.46
N PHE A 9 13.44 -23.04 -14.15
CA PHE A 9 12.29 -23.93 -14.02
C PHE A 9 12.26 -24.73 -12.70
N ALA A 10 13.41 -24.91 -12.05
CA ALA A 10 13.49 -25.68 -10.81
C ALA A 10 13.07 -24.88 -9.57
N LEU A 11 13.23 -23.54 -9.56
CA LEU A 11 12.79 -22.71 -8.43
C LEU A 11 11.28 -22.47 -8.39
N CYS A 12 10.59 -22.42 -9.54
CA CYS A 12 9.15 -22.19 -9.59
C CYS A 12 8.32 -23.35 -9.01
N LYS A 13 8.87 -24.57 -8.91
CA LYS A 13 8.12 -25.75 -8.45
C LYS A 13 8.06 -25.91 -6.93
N VAL A 14 8.88 -25.17 -6.17
CA VAL A 14 8.94 -25.30 -4.70
C VAL A 14 7.88 -24.44 -3.99
N LEU A 15 7.23 -23.50 -4.68
CA LEU A 15 6.22 -22.61 -4.08
C LEU A 15 4.77 -23.09 -4.22
N SER A 16 4.51 -24.25 -4.82
CA SER A 16 3.13 -24.72 -5.11
C SER A 16 2.49 -25.55 -3.99
N ASN A 17 3.22 -26.01 -2.97
CA ASN A 17 2.65 -26.88 -1.95
C ASN A 17 2.14 -26.13 -0.72
N ARG A 18 0.93 -25.56 -0.86
CA ARG A 18 -0.24 -25.69 0.05
C ARG A 18 -1.11 -24.43 0.01
N ALA A 19 -2.21 -24.51 -0.72
CA ALA A 19 -3.37 -23.66 -0.50
C ALA A 19 -4.60 -24.56 -0.34
N SER A 20 -5.24 -24.53 0.83
CA SER A 20 -6.59 -25.04 0.99
C SER A 20 -7.56 -23.92 0.68
N THR A 21 -7.97 -23.77 -0.58
CA THR A 21 -9.18 -22.99 -0.96
C THR A 21 -9.60 -23.30 -2.40
N ASN A 22 -10.92 -23.30 -2.59
CA ASN A 22 -11.74 -23.43 -3.80
C ASN A 22 -11.05 -23.61 -5.19
N PRO A 23 -11.35 -24.70 -5.93
CA PRO A 23 -10.67 -25.06 -7.18
C PRO A 23 -10.93 -24.13 -8.37
N HIS A 24 -11.90 -23.21 -8.29
CA HIS A 24 -12.22 -22.30 -9.41
C HIS A 24 -11.30 -21.07 -9.55
N ASN A 25 -10.38 -20.83 -8.61
CA ASN A 25 -9.49 -19.65 -8.63
C ASN A 25 -8.00 -19.98 -8.86
N MET A 26 -7.65 -21.27 -9.03
CA MET A 26 -6.26 -21.72 -9.15
C MET A 26 -5.64 -21.48 -10.53
N SER A 27 -6.43 -21.36 -11.61
CA SER A 27 -5.88 -21.20 -12.96
C SER A 27 -5.32 -19.81 -13.27
N ALA A 28 -5.67 -18.79 -12.47
CA ALA A 28 -5.22 -17.40 -12.69
C ALA A 28 -3.87 -17.06 -12.04
N LEU A 29 -3.35 -17.92 -11.15
CA LEU A 29 -2.12 -17.66 -10.38
C LEU A 29 -0.86 -18.32 -10.95
N GLU A 30 -0.97 -19.23 -11.94
CA GLU A 30 0.18 -19.96 -12.49
C GLU A 30 1.12 -19.09 -13.33
N ASN A 31 0.67 -17.91 -13.79
CA ASN A 31 1.45 -17.01 -14.65
C ASN A 31 1.72 -15.64 -14.01
N VAL A 32 1.85 -15.52 -12.69
CA VAL A 32 2.24 -14.23 -12.09
C VAL A 32 3.75 -14.02 -12.21
N ARG A 33 4.15 -12.82 -12.64
CA ARG A 33 5.55 -12.38 -12.65
C ARG A 33 5.78 -11.45 -11.47
N SER A 34 6.82 -11.73 -10.69
CA SER A 34 7.31 -10.84 -9.65
C SER A 34 8.79 -10.55 -9.83
N LEU A 35 9.18 -9.29 -9.62
CA LEU A 35 10.56 -8.83 -9.72
C LEU A 35 10.85 -7.83 -8.60
N ARG A 36 11.96 -8.03 -7.89
CA ARG A 36 12.47 -7.07 -6.91
C ARG A 36 13.38 -6.06 -7.61
N LEU A 37 12.99 -4.81 -7.55
CA LEU A 37 13.74 -3.65 -8.00
C LEU A 37 14.38 -3.00 -6.77
N ASN A 38 15.68 -3.24 -6.58
CA ASN A 38 16.38 -2.79 -5.38
C ASN A 38 16.92 -1.37 -5.56
N SER A 39 16.84 -0.56 -4.50
CA SER A 39 17.49 0.74 -4.40
C SER A 39 17.15 1.72 -5.54
N ILE A 40 15.88 1.75 -5.95
CA ILE A 40 15.38 2.65 -6.99
C ILE A 40 15.37 4.08 -6.46
N TYR A 41 15.98 4.99 -7.22
CA TYR A 41 16.03 6.40 -6.87
C TYR A 41 14.66 7.05 -6.97
N GLY A 42 14.33 7.88 -5.98
CA GLY A 42 13.28 8.89 -6.08
C GLY A 42 13.89 10.29 -6.00
N ASN A 43 13.25 11.18 -5.23
CA ASN A 43 13.72 12.55 -5.05
C ASN A 43 15.04 12.65 -4.24
N GLY A 44 16.03 13.36 -4.79
CA GLY A 44 17.37 13.46 -4.22
C GLY A 44 18.05 12.10 -4.09
N ASP A 45 18.71 11.86 -2.96
CA ASP A 45 19.42 10.59 -2.70
C ASP A 45 18.52 9.48 -2.10
N ARG A 46 17.22 9.74 -1.96
CA ARG A 46 16.28 8.78 -1.36
C ARG A 46 16.04 7.60 -2.30
N ARG A 47 15.98 6.39 -1.72
CA ARG A 47 15.78 5.15 -2.48
C ARG A 47 14.87 4.18 -1.78
N ASN A 48 14.04 3.48 -2.54
CA ASN A 48 13.23 2.38 -2.03
C ASN A 48 13.44 1.12 -2.85
N ASP A 49 13.29 -0.01 -2.17
CA ASP A 49 13.07 -1.29 -2.85
C ASP A 49 11.60 -1.39 -3.24
N ILE A 50 11.34 -1.91 -4.44
CA ILE A 50 10.01 -2.11 -4.99
C ILE A 50 9.89 -3.57 -5.40
N LEU A 51 8.86 -4.25 -4.90
CA LEU A 51 8.44 -5.50 -5.50
C LEU A 51 7.39 -5.18 -6.57
N CYS A 52 7.76 -5.41 -7.83
CA CYS A 52 6.87 -5.31 -8.97
C CYS A 52 6.18 -6.65 -9.19
N CYS A 53 4.85 -6.66 -9.27
CA CYS A 53 4.02 -7.82 -9.55
C CYS A 53 3.09 -7.51 -10.71
N HIS A 54 2.91 -8.45 -11.64
CA HIS A 54 1.87 -8.38 -12.66
C HIS A 54 1.50 -9.76 -13.20
N SER A 55 0.31 -9.89 -13.80
CA SER A 55 -0.02 -11.11 -14.55
C SER A 55 0.83 -11.20 -15.83
N GLY A 56 1.38 -12.38 -16.09
CA GLY A 56 2.20 -12.70 -17.25
C GLY A 56 1.40 -12.86 -18.55
N ASP A 57 0.08 -12.87 -18.46
CA ASP A 57 -0.87 -12.90 -19.59
C ASP A 57 -1.25 -11.48 -20.07
N VAL A 58 -0.68 -10.43 -19.46
CA VAL A 58 -1.00 -9.04 -19.76
C VAL A 58 0.02 -8.45 -20.73
N ASP A 59 -0.42 -8.16 -21.95
CA ASP A 59 0.39 -7.46 -22.96
C ASP A 59 0.49 -5.95 -22.71
N ARG A 60 -0.52 -5.38 -22.03
CA ARG A 60 -0.58 -3.95 -21.70
C ARG A 60 -1.35 -3.72 -20.41
N PHE A 61 -0.75 -2.96 -19.50
CA PHE A 61 -1.39 -2.55 -18.25
C PHE A 61 -2.40 -1.43 -18.47
N ASP A 62 -3.52 -1.48 -17.76
CA ASP A 62 -4.55 -0.44 -17.79
C ASP A 62 -4.38 0.61 -16.68
N SER A 63 -3.62 0.27 -15.64
CA SER A 63 -3.48 1.06 -14.42
C SER A 63 -2.22 0.64 -13.64
N LEU A 64 -1.78 1.52 -12.74
CA LEU A 64 -0.70 1.27 -11.79
C LEU A 64 -1.28 1.25 -10.38
N VAL A 65 -1.00 0.19 -9.62
CA VAL A 65 -1.34 0.09 -8.20
C VAL A 65 -0.07 0.25 -7.39
N VAL A 66 -0.05 1.18 -6.44
CA VAL A 66 1.08 1.39 -5.53
C VAL A 66 0.62 1.08 -4.13
N PHE A 67 1.21 0.06 -3.53
CA PHE A 67 0.90 -0.43 -2.19
C PHE A 67 2.03 -0.13 -1.21
N PHE A 68 1.69 0.48 -0.08
CA PHE A 68 2.57 0.72 1.05
C PHE A 68 2.20 -0.24 2.19
N PRO A 69 3.03 -1.27 2.48
CA PRO A 69 2.76 -2.25 3.52
C PRO A 69 2.83 -1.70 4.95
N GLY A 70 2.40 -2.52 5.91
CA GLY A 70 2.32 -2.22 7.32
C GLY A 70 3.54 -2.63 8.14
N ASP A 71 3.37 -2.55 9.46
CA ASP A 71 4.28 -3.20 10.41
C ASP A 71 4.33 -4.72 10.15
N VAL A 72 5.43 -5.35 10.56
CA VAL A 72 5.76 -6.78 10.42
C VAL A 72 6.06 -7.22 8.98
N GLN A 73 5.46 -6.60 7.97
CA GLN A 73 5.59 -7.01 6.58
C GLN A 73 6.98 -6.69 6.01
N ASP A 74 7.67 -7.73 5.56
CA ASP A 74 8.94 -7.65 4.85
C ASP A 74 8.98 -8.79 3.81
N TYR A 75 10.08 -8.92 3.07
CA TYR A 75 10.32 -10.08 2.22
C TYR A 75 10.24 -11.36 3.04
N ARG A 76 9.76 -12.41 2.39
CA ARG A 76 9.51 -13.71 3.02
C ARG A 76 10.69 -14.19 3.89
N GLU A 77 11.90 -14.16 3.37
CA GLU A 77 13.10 -14.65 4.09
C GLU A 77 13.42 -13.83 5.35
N ALA A 78 13.16 -12.51 5.32
CA ALA A 78 13.35 -11.65 6.48
C ALA A 78 12.32 -11.97 7.57
N MET A 79 11.07 -12.20 7.18
CA MET A 79 10.00 -12.58 8.11
C MET A 79 10.18 -14.00 8.68
N GLU A 80 10.67 -14.97 7.88
CA GLU A 80 10.91 -16.36 8.32
C GLU A 80 11.95 -16.43 9.44
N SER A 81 12.94 -15.54 9.41
CA SER A 81 13.99 -15.44 10.43
C SER A 81 13.49 -14.90 11.78
N HIS A 82 12.29 -14.29 11.84
CA HIS A 82 11.79 -13.62 13.04
C HIS A 82 10.86 -14.51 13.87
N LEU A 83 11.32 -14.94 15.05
CA LEU A 83 10.63 -15.92 15.90
C LEU A 83 9.17 -15.55 16.22
N GLU A 84 8.89 -14.30 16.58
CA GLU A 84 7.56 -13.86 17.00
C GLU A 84 6.61 -13.53 15.84
N ASN A 85 7.17 -13.08 14.72
CA ASN A 85 6.44 -12.52 13.59
C ASN A 85 6.24 -13.53 12.46
N ARG A 86 6.96 -14.67 12.48
CA ARG A 86 6.80 -15.75 11.49
C ARG A 86 5.36 -16.26 11.33
N LYS A 87 4.51 -16.09 12.35
CA LYS A 87 3.08 -16.46 12.27
C LYS A 87 2.30 -15.60 11.28
N PHE A 88 2.81 -14.42 10.93
CA PHE A 88 2.25 -13.50 9.94
C PHE A 88 2.87 -13.67 8.55
N LEU A 89 3.67 -14.73 8.33
CA LEU A 89 4.25 -15.06 7.02
C LEU A 89 3.28 -15.02 5.85
N PRO A 90 1.99 -15.41 5.97
CA PRO A 90 1.04 -15.30 4.86
C PRO A 90 0.84 -13.87 4.32
N TRP A 91 1.26 -12.84 5.06
CA TRP A 91 1.19 -11.44 4.65
C TRP A 91 2.58 -10.82 4.39
N ASN A 92 3.55 -11.62 3.92
CA ASN A 92 4.80 -11.08 3.37
C ASN A 92 4.55 -10.26 2.08
N LEU A 93 5.56 -9.52 1.63
CA LEU A 93 5.41 -8.61 0.48
C LEU A 93 4.99 -9.34 -0.80
N GLU A 94 5.54 -10.53 -1.06
CA GLU A 94 5.18 -11.35 -2.21
C GLU A 94 3.71 -11.78 -2.16
N ASP A 95 3.30 -12.42 -1.07
CA ASP A 95 1.94 -12.98 -0.94
C ASP A 95 0.88 -11.87 -0.95
N VAL A 96 1.16 -10.71 -0.35
CA VAL A 96 0.25 -9.55 -0.43
C VAL A 96 0.20 -8.96 -1.84
N GLY A 97 1.33 -8.92 -2.55
CA GLY A 97 1.34 -8.53 -3.96
C GLY A 97 0.43 -9.43 -4.81
N LEU A 98 0.46 -10.75 -4.56
CA LEU A 98 -0.42 -11.72 -5.24
C LEU A 98 -1.90 -11.51 -4.87
N THR A 99 -2.21 -11.34 -3.59
CA THR A 99 -3.58 -11.09 -3.10
C THR A 99 -4.18 -9.84 -3.76
N LEU A 100 -3.41 -8.75 -3.83
CA LEU A 100 -3.87 -7.51 -4.45
C LEU A 100 -3.99 -7.63 -5.98
N LEU A 101 -3.09 -8.35 -6.66
CA LEU A 101 -3.24 -8.63 -8.09
C LEU A 101 -4.54 -9.36 -8.42
N GLY A 102 -5.05 -10.21 -7.51
CA GLY A 102 -6.37 -10.82 -7.66
C GLY A 102 -7.53 -9.80 -7.78
N GLN A 103 -7.35 -8.59 -7.24
CA GLN A 103 -8.31 -7.48 -7.35
C GLN A 103 -8.02 -6.56 -8.54
N PHE A 104 -6.78 -6.60 -9.03
CA PHE A 104 -6.25 -5.74 -10.08
C PHE A 104 -5.54 -6.57 -11.17
N PRO A 105 -6.24 -7.51 -11.84
CA PRO A 105 -5.61 -8.54 -12.67
C PRO A 105 -4.89 -8.00 -13.90
N THR A 106 -5.27 -6.81 -14.36
CA THR A 106 -4.73 -6.12 -15.56
C THR A 106 -3.79 -4.95 -15.21
N SER A 107 -3.49 -4.74 -13.93
CA SER A 107 -2.64 -3.65 -13.46
C SER A 107 -1.18 -4.06 -13.35
N LEU A 108 -0.30 -3.06 -13.44
CA LEU A 108 1.05 -3.16 -12.89
C LEU A 108 0.97 -2.86 -11.39
N LEU A 109 1.50 -3.72 -10.53
CA LEU A 109 1.44 -3.53 -9.08
C LEU A 109 2.84 -3.33 -8.49
N PHE A 110 3.05 -2.23 -7.78
CA PHE A 110 4.26 -1.92 -7.04
C PHE A 110 3.99 -1.98 -5.54
N VAL A 111 4.65 -2.91 -4.85
CA VAL A 111 4.76 -2.88 -3.39
C VAL A 111 6.01 -2.10 -3.03
N VAL A 112 5.84 -0.89 -2.49
CA VAL A 112 6.95 -0.01 -2.10
C VAL A 112 7.35 -0.34 -0.67
N LYS A 113 8.47 -1.03 -0.50
CA LYS A 113 8.97 -1.44 0.81
C LYS A 113 9.31 -0.22 1.67
N ALA A 114 9.00 -0.29 2.97
CA ALA A 114 9.49 0.69 3.93
C ALA A 114 11.02 0.75 3.88
N SER A 115 11.60 1.95 3.93
CA SER A 115 13.06 2.12 3.79
C SER A 115 13.84 1.53 4.96
N GLN A 116 13.18 1.27 6.08
CA GLN A 116 13.71 0.52 7.21
C GLN A 116 12.58 -0.22 7.93
N VAL A 117 12.88 -1.42 8.45
CA VAL A 117 12.01 -2.14 9.38
C VAL A 117 12.76 -2.34 10.70
N THR A 118 12.42 -1.54 11.71
CA THR A 118 13.12 -1.56 13.01
C THR A 118 12.72 -2.80 13.80
N GLY A 119 13.72 -3.58 14.24
CA GLY A 119 13.51 -4.79 15.03
C GLY A 119 12.64 -5.83 14.32
N GLY A 120 12.64 -5.87 12.97
CA GLY A 120 11.81 -6.78 12.18
C GLY A 120 10.30 -6.61 12.38
N THR A 121 9.87 -5.47 12.94
CA THR A 121 8.47 -5.21 13.30
C THR A 121 8.00 -3.84 12.83
N PHE A 122 8.72 -2.76 13.14
CA PHE A 122 8.19 -1.42 12.90
C PHE A 122 8.64 -0.87 11.55
N ALA A 123 7.70 -0.79 10.60
CA ALA A 123 7.94 -0.15 9.32
C ALA A 123 8.22 1.35 9.50
N CYS A 124 9.30 1.82 8.89
CA CYS A 124 9.73 3.22 8.93
C CYS A 124 9.83 3.75 7.50
N TYR A 125 8.91 4.64 7.13
CA TYR A 125 8.86 5.26 5.80
C TYR A 125 9.72 6.53 5.72
N ARG A 126 10.99 6.44 6.11
CA ARG A 126 11.91 7.59 6.24
C ARG A 126 12.30 8.28 4.93
N ASN A 127 11.78 7.83 3.79
CA ASN A 127 11.93 8.51 2.51
C ASN A 127 10.68 9.29 2.11
N PHE A 128 9.57 9.04 2.81
CA PHE A 128 8.27 9.67 2.62
C PHE A 128 7.83 10.49 3.82
N VAL A 129 8.29 10.23 5.04
CA VAL A 129 7.89 11.02 6.20
C VAL A 129 8.95 10.99 7.29
N THR A 130 9.15 12.13 7.95
CA THR A 130 9.95 12.19 9.17
C THR A 130 9.32 11.30 10.22
N SER A 131 10.11 10.43 10.85
CA SER A 131 9.60 9.55 11.89
C SER A 131 10.65 9.22 12.94
N ASN A 132 10.19 8.86 14.13
CA ASN A 132 11.08 8.35 15.17
C ASN A 132 11.52 6.89 14.86
N HIS A 133 12.28 6.27 15.78
CA HIS A 133 12.79 4.91 15.58
C HIS A 133 11.70 3.81 15.48
N LEU A 134 10.46 4.09 15.90
CA LEU A 134 9.29 3.19 15.79
C LEU A 134 8.39 3.53 14.59
N GLY A 135 8.83 4.45 13.73
CA GLY A 135 8.04 4.87 12.57
C GLY A 135 6.85 5.76 12.92
N ILE A 136 6.80 6.37 14.12
CA ILE A 136 5.75 7.34 14.46
C ILE A 136 6.01 8.62 13.64
N PRO A 137 5.04 9.07 12.81
CA PRO A 137 5.27 10.14 11.86
C PRO A 137 5.23 11.52 12.50
N GLN A 138 5.97 12.46 11.90
CA GLN A 138 5.81 13.90 12.06
C GLN A 138 5.59 14.49 10.67
N PHE A 139 4.34 14.89 10.40
CA PHE A 139 3.95 15.36 9.08
C PHE A 139 4.37 16.82 8.85
N THR A 140 4.68 17.17 7.60
CA THR A 140 5.08 18.53 7.19
C THR A 140 4.58 18.88 5.79
N ASP A 141 4.62 20.16 5.42
CA ASP A 141 4.17 20.63 4.10
C ASP A 141 5.22 20.48 2.98
N TYR A 142 6.48 20.22 3.32
CA TYR A 142 7.62 20.37 2.41
C TYR A 142 8.61 19.20 2.46
N TYR A 143 8.15 18.00 2.80
CA TYR A 143 9.05 16.86 2.87
C TYR A 143 9.41 16.29 1.48
N GLY A 144 8.64 16.59 0.43
CA GLY A 144 8.94 16.22 -0.97
C GLY A 144 8.51 14.80 -1.30
N SER A 145 7.46 14.31 -0.67
CA SER A 145 6.92 12.95 -0.78
C SER A 145 6.28 12.68 -2.13
N TRP A 146 5.53 13.66 -2.66
CA TRP A 146 4.96 13.56 -4.00
C TRP A 146 6.05 13.50 -5.06
N LYS A 147 7.05 14.38 -4.95
CA LYS A 147 8.20 14.37 -5.87
C LYS A 147 8.98 13.07 -5.77
N HIS A 148 9.15 12.56 -4.55
CA HIS A 148 9.80 11.27 -4.33
C HIS A 148 9.03 10.14 -5.02
N LEU A 149 7.71 10.08 -4.85
CA LEU A 149 6.86 9.08 -5.49
C LEU A 149 6.88 9.16 -7.02
N GLU A 150 6.80 10.36 -7.58
CA GLU A 150 6.85 10.60 -9.02
C GLU A 150 8.12 10.02 -9.64
N VAL A 151 9.28 10.43 -9.11
CA VAL A 151 10.59 10.02 -9.63
C VAL A 151 10.83 8.52 -9.40
N LEU A 152 10.41 8.01 -8.24
CA LEU A 152 10.55 6.60 -7.88
C LEU A 152 9.79 5.69 -8.86
N ILE A 153 8.54 6.04 -9.18
CA ILE A 153 7.72 5.29 -10.14
C ILE A 153 8.29 5.40 -11.55
N ALA A 154 8.70 6.60 -11.98
CA ALA A 154 9.27 6.80 -13.30
C ALA A 154 10.53 5.93 -13.51
N ASN A 155 11.44 5.93 -12.54
CA ASN A 155 12.67 5.14 -12.60
C ASN A 155 12.40 3.63 -12.53
N ALA A 156 11.42 3.21 -11.73
CA ALA A 156 11.01 1.80 -11.67
C ALA A 156 10.45 1.33 -13.02
N ILE A 157 9.60 2.14 -13.66
CA ILE A 157 9.03 1.83 -14.98
C ILE A 157 10.11 1.79 -16.06
N ASP A 158 11.05 2.75 -16.05
CA ASP A 158 12.17 2.79 -16.99
C ASP A 158 13.03 1.53 -16.88
N GLN A 159 13.38 1.13 -15.66
CA GLN A 159 14.15 -0.10 -15.42
C GLN A 159 13.41 -1.37 -15.86
N LEU A 160 12.08 -1.40 -15.80
CA LEU A 160 11.28 -2.51 -16.29
C LEU A 160 11.14 -2.54 -17.82
N GLY A 161 11.38 -1.41 -18.50
CA GLY A 161 11.24 -1.28 -19.95
C GLY A 161 9.78 -1.33 -20.44
N PHE A 162 8.80 -1.08 -19.57
CA PHE A 162 7.38 -1.08 -19.94
C PHE A 162 6.89 0.32 -20.37
N PRO A 163 6.01 0.43 -21.38
CA PRO A 163 5.35 1.69 -21.71
C PRO A 163 4.23 2.00 -20.70
N ALA A 164 4.60 2.48 -19.50
CA ALA A 164 3.66 2.70 -18.38
C ALA A 164 3.56 4.17 -17.89
N SER A 165 4.09 5.13 -18.65
CA SER A 165 4.18 6.56 -18.26
C SER A 165 2.83 7.28 -18.06
N HIS A 166 1.72 6.71 -18.52
CA HIS A 166 0.38 7.35 -18.50
C HIS A 166 -0.70 6.54 -17.77
N LEU A 167 -0.31 5.55 -16.96
CA LEU A 167 -1.29 4.72 -16.26
C LEU A 167 -2.01 5.52 -15.17
N PRO A 168 -3.35 5.42 -15.05
CA PRO A 168 -4.06 5.89 -13.86
C PRO A 168 -3.56 5.13 -12.62
N ILE A 169 -3.36 5.87 -11.53
CA ILE A 169 -2.69 5.38 -10.32
C ILE A 169 -3.73 5.15 -9.21
N THR A 170 -3.65 4.01 -8.56
CA THR A 170 -4.31 3.73 -7.27
C THR A 170 -3.26 3.66 -6.18
N LEU A 171 -3.41 4.46 -5.13
CA LEU A 171 -2.54 4.44 -3.95
C LEU A 171 -3.23 3.68 -2.82
N ILE A 172 -2.53 2.73 -2.20
CA ILE A 172 -3.07 1.92 -1.12
C ILE A 172 -2.05 1.92 0.03
N GLY A 173 -2.47 2.32 1.21
CA GLY A 173 -1.69 2.23 2.43
C GLY A 173 -2.33 1.22 3.36
N PHE A 174 -1.57 0.28 3.89
CA PHE A 174 -2.03 -0.62 4.94
C PHE A 174 -1.31 -0.36 6.25
N SER A 175 -2.05 -0.30 7.37
CA SER A 175 -1.47 -0.18 8.71
C SER A 175 -0.52 1.02 8.81
N LYS A 176 0.78 0.78 9.02
CA LYS A 176 1.83 1.80 9.01
C LYS A 176 1.99 2.49 7.65
N GLY A 177 1.72 1.82 6.53
CA GLY A 177 1.76 2.42 5.19
C GLY A 177 0.80 3.60 5.00
N CYS A 178 -0.28 3.67 5.79
CA CYS A 178 -1.19 4.83 5.80
C CYS A 178 -0.49 6.15 6.17
N VAL A 179 0.66 6.11 6.88
CA VAL A 179 1.41 7.33 7.18
C VAL A 179 1.97 8.00 5.92
N VAL A 180 2.26 7.22 4.87
CA VAL A 180 2.70 7.76 3.59
C VAL A 180 1.54 8.53 2.95
N LEU A 181 0.35 7.93 2.91
CA LEU A 181 -0.84 8.60 2.37
C LEU A 181 -1.17 9.87 3.14
N ASN A 182 -1.10 9.84 4.46
CA ASN A 182 -1.32 11.02 5.29
C ASN A 182 -0.32 12.12 4.94
N GLN A 183 0.97 11.80 4.83
CA GLN A 183 2.00 12.78 4.46
C GLN A 183 1.78 13.35 3.04
N LEU A 184 1.33 12.54 2.09
CA LEU A 184 0.95 13.03 0.75
C LEU A 184 -0.21 14.04 0.82
N VAL A 185 -1.19 13.84 1.71
CA VAL A 185 -2.27 14.82 1.92
C VAL A 185 -1.74 16.10 2.60
N TYR A 186 -0.80 15.99 3.54
CA TYR A 186 -0.15 17.17 4.14
C TYR A 186 0.55 18.02 3.07
N GLU A 187 1.35 17.43 2.19
CA GLU A 187 2.09 18.20 1.20
C GLU A 187 1.26 18.61 -0.02
N LEU A 188 -0.01 18.18 -0.14
CA LEU A 188 -0.75 18.25 -1.40
C LEU A 188 -0.81 19.67 -1.98
N SER A 189 -1.07 20.68 -1.15
CA SER A 189 -1.16 22.08 -1.61
C SER A 189 0.13 22.57 -2.26
N GLU A 190 1.26 22.30 -1.60
CA GLU A 190 2.57 22.78 -2.03
C GLU A 190 3.09 21.94 -3.20
N SER A 191 2.94 20.61 -3.11
CA SER A 191 3.33 19.67 -4.15
C SER A 191 2.54 19.85 -5.44
N TRP A 192 1.29 20.31 -5.40
CA TRP A 192 0.52 20.56 -6.61
C TRP A 192 1.16 21.62 -7.52
N LYS A 193 1.94 22.56 -6.97
CA LYS A 193 2.62 23.60 -7.74
C LYS A 193 3.70 23.02 -8.66
N GLU A 194 4.30 21.89 -8.28
CA GLU A 194 5.40 21.24 -9.00
C GLU A 194 4.98 19.94 -9.68
N CYS A 195 4.17 19.13 -9.01
CA CYS A 195 3.87 17.74 -9.38
C CYS A 195 2.44 17.53 -9.89
N SER A 196 1.69 18.59 -10.25
CA SER A 196 0.28 18.49 -10.64
C SER A 196 0.02 17.42 -11.70
N ALA A 197 0.83 17.38 -12.76
CA ALA A 197 0.67 16.40 -13.85
C ALA A 197 0.81 14.94 -13.39
N PHE A 198 1.64 14.68 -12.37
CA PHE A 198 1.75 13.36 -11.76
C PHE A 198 0.59 13.09 -10.80
N ILE A 199 0.26 14.06 -9.94
CA ILE A 199 -0.83 13.95 -8.97
C ILE A 199 -2.18 13.71 -9.68
N ASP A 200 -2.41 14.36 -10.83
CA ASP A 200 -3.60 14.19 -11.66
C ASP A 200 -3.80 12.76 -12.16
N LYS A 201 -2.74 11.93 -12.19
CA LYS A 201 -2.85 10.50 -12.55
C LYS A 201 -3.45 9.68 -11.42
N VAL A 202 -3.43 10.15 -10.16
CA VAL A 202 -4.01 9.43 -9.03
C VAL A 202 -5.53 9.48 -9.11
N LYS A 203 -6.15 8.31 -9.30
CA LYS A 203 -7.61 8.15 -9.45
C LYS A 203 -8.27 7.47 -8.26
N ALA A 204 -7.49 6.85 -7.38
CA ALA A 204 -8.01 6.29 -6.14
C ALA A 204 -6.96 6.31 -5.01
N ILE A 205 -7.44 6.50 -3.77
CA ILE A 205 -6.63 6.38 -2.55
C ILE A 205 -7.37 5.52 -1.52
N CYS A 206 -6.70 4.51 -0.98
CA CYS A 206 -7.25 3.55 -0.03
C CYS A 206 -6.45 3.51 1.27
N TRP A 207 -7.12 3.75 2.40
CA TRP A 207 -6.55 3.53 3.73
C TRP A 207 -7.09 2.21 4.29
N LEU A 208 -6.19 1.24 4.45
CA LEU A 208 -6.51 -0.10 4.96
C LEU A 208 -5.99 -0.24 6.39
N ASP A 209 -6.92 -0.21 7.33
CA ASP A 209 -6.74 -0.46 8.76
C ASP A 209 -5.58 0.32 9.39
N GLY A 210 -5.56 1.64 9.11
CA GLY A 210 -4.51 2.56 9.52
C GLY A 210 -4.24 2.55 11.04
N GLY A 211 -2.98 2.45 11.41
CA GLY A 211 -2.55 2.37 12.81
C GLY A 211 -1.05 2.54 12.99
N HIS A 212 -0.65 3.11 14.14
CA HIS A 212 0.74 3.16 14.59
C HIS A 212 0.82 3.29 16.11
N ALA A 213 2.03 3.19 16.67
CA ALA A 213 2.29 3.28 18.11
C ALA A 213 2.16 4.71 18.70
N GLY A 214 1.81 5.71 17.88
CA GLY A 214 1.63 7.08 18.33
C GLY A 214 0.20 7.34 18.80
N GLN A 215 0.01 8.44 19.53
CA GLN A 215 -1.27 8.79 20.13
C GLN A 215 -2.12 9.75 19.28
N ASN A 216 -1.51 10.36 18.25
CA ASN A 216 -2.12 11.38 17.41
C ASN A 216 -1.81 11.11 15.93
N SER A 217 -2.61 11.71 15.05
CA SER A 217 -2.38 11.76 13.60
C SER A 217 -2.33 10.38 12.93
N THR A 218 -3.04 9.40 13.50
CA THR A 218 -3.24 8.09 12.85
C THR A 218 -4.12 8.24 11.61
N TRP A 219 -5.17 9.06 11.74
CA TRP A 219 -5.99 9.51 10.63
C TRP A 219 -5.92 11.04 10.51
N LEU A 220 -6.21 11.55 9.32
CA LEU A 220 -6.19 12.98 9.02
C LEU A 220 -7.42 13.66 9.62
N THR A 221 -7.22 14.63 10.51
CA THR A 221 -8.32 15.41 11.11
C THR A 221 -8.24 16.91 10.79
N ASP A 222 -7.20 17.35 10.08
CA ASP A 222 -7.03 18.74 9.66
C ASP A 222 -8.02 19.10 8.54
N THR A 223 -9.08 19.83 8.90
CA THR A 223 -10.16 20.24 7.99
C THR A 223 -9.67 21.06 6.81
N SER A 224 -8.63 21.88 6.96
CA SER A 224 -8.11 22.68 5.86
C SER A 224 -7.53 21.79 4.77
N ARG A 225 -6.80 20.75 5.17
CA ARG A 225 -6.15 19.80 4.27
C ARG A 225 -7.14 18.88 3.59
N LEU A 226 -8.14 18.39 4.33
CA LEU A 226 -9.21 17.57 3.76
C LEU A 226 -10.04 18.34 2.73
N LYS A 227 -10.29 19.64 2.95
CA LYS A 227 -10.93 20.51 1.94
C LYS A 227 -10.05 20.68 0.70
N ILE A 228 -8.75 20.84 0.85
CA ILE A 228 -7.81 20.90 -0.28
C ILE A 228 -7.81 19.57 -1.04
N LEU A 229 -7.75 18.44 -0.33
CA LEU A 229 -7.84 17.11 -0.92
C LEU A 229 -9.12 16.94 -1.73
N ALA A 230 -10.27 17.24 -1.13
CA ALA A 230 -11.56 17.15 -1.80
C ALA A 230 -11.66 18.04 -3.05
N HIS A 231 -11.11 19.25 -2.99
CA HIS A 231 -11.14 20.19 -4.11
C HIS A 231 -10.19 19.78 -5.24
N LYS A 232 -8.92 19.46 -4.91
CA LYS A 232 -7.88 19.14 -5.89
C LYS A 232 -8.04 17.75 -6.49
N MET A 233 -8.55 16.80 -5.72
CA MET A 233 -8.75 15.41 -6.12
C MET A 233 -10.25 15.07 -6.25
N SER A 234 -11.05 15.98 -6.79
CA SER A 234 -12.50 15.81 -6.94
C SER A 234 -12.92 14.63 -7.83
N ASN A 235 -12.04 14.21 -8.75
CA ASN A 235 -12.23 13.03 -9.60
C ASN A 235 -11.59 11.75 -9.03
N CYS A 236 -11.08 11.79 -7.80
CA CYS A 236 -10.47 10.66 -7.12
C CYS A 236 -11.52 9.93 -6.27
N LYS A 237 -11.39 8.62 -6.22
CA LYS A 237 -12.18 7.75 -5.35
C LYS A 237 -11.44 7.50 -4.05
N PHE A 238 -12.15 7.46 -2.95
CA PHE A 238 -11.58 7.26 -1.63
C PHE A 238 -12.18 6.01 -0.99
N GLN A 239 -11.35 5.15 -0.44
CA GLN A 239 -11.82 3.96 0.26
C GLN A 239 -11.15 3.82 1.61
N VAL A 240 -11.94 3.49 2.63
CA VAL A 240 -11.50 3.22 3.99
C VAL A 240 -11.96 1.82 4.34
N ASP A 241 -11.03 0.95 4.67
CA ASP A 241 -11.33 -0.39 5.17
C ASP A 241 -10.74 -0.48 6.57
N VAL A 242 -11.54 -0.83 7.57
CA VAL A 242 -11.10 -0.87 8.96
C VAL A 242 -11.58 -2.15 9.64
N SER A 243 -10.90 -2.52 10.71
CA SER A 243 -11.29 -3.63 11.57
C SER A 243 -11.50 -3.15 13.01
N PRO A 244 -12.30 -3.86 13.83
CA PRO A 244 -12.38 -3.62 15.26
C PRO A 244 -11.02 -3.63 15.97
N TYR A 245 -9.98 -4.25 15.39
CA TYR A 245 -8.64 -4.27 15.96
C TYR A 245 -8.02 -2.88 16.09
N GLN A 246 -8.25 -2.00 15.12
CA GLN A 246 -7.79 -0.62 15.17
C GLN A 246 -8.84 0.29 15.80
N VAL A 247 -10.03 0.38 15.20
CA VAL A 247 -10.97 1.47 15.50
C VAL A 247 -11.83 1.22 16.75
N ARG A 248 -11.88 -0.01 17.28
CA ARG A 248 -12.60 -0.35 18.51
C ARG A 248 -11.67 -0.77 19.66
N ASP A 249 -10.38 -0.46 19.57
CA ASP A 249 -9.43 -0.72 20.65
C ASP A 249 -9.58 0.28 21.81
N ARG A 250 -10.05 -0.20 22.96
CA ARG A 250 -10.22 0.61 24.18
C ARG A 250 -8.91 1.19 24.72
N SER A 251 -7.77 0.55 24.43
CA SER A 251 -6.44 1.05 24.83
C SER A 251 -5.92 2.14 23.90
N ARG A 252 -6.44 2.22 22.67
CA ARG A 252 -6.05 3.20 21.63
C ARG A 252 -7.28 3.90 21.05
N PRO A 253 -8.16 4.50 21.88
CA PRO A 253 -9.48 4.96 21.43
C PRO A 253 -9.42 6.16 20.48
N TRP A 254 -8.27 6.84 20.38
CA TRP A 254 -8.08 7.93 19.42
C TRP A 254 -8.13 7.45 17.97
N ILE A 255 -7.77 6.20 17.67
CA ILE A 255 -7.74 5.70 16.29
C ILE A 255 -9.14 5.73 15.69
N GLY A 256 -10.13 5.14 16.38
CA GLY A 256 -11.52 5.16 15.93
C GLY A 256 -12.15 6.55 15.96
N ARG A 257 -11.77 7.42 16.91
CA ARG A 257 -12.26 8.82 16.92
C ARG A 257 -11.76 9.60 15.71
N GLN A 258 -10.46 9.51 15.41
CA GLN A 258 -9.84 10.22 14.28
C GLN A 258 -10.32 9.65 12.94
N GLU A 259 -10.52 8.34 12.83
CA GLU A 259 -11.09 7.70 11.64
C GLU A 259 -12.51 8.21 11.36
N ASN A 260 -13.39 8.20 12.37
CA ASN A 260 -14.74 8.70 12.22
C ASN A 260 -14.75 10.20 11.85
N GLU A 261 -13.88 11.00 12.47
CA GLU A 261 -13.72 12.41 12.10
C GLU A 261 -13.24 12.59 10.66
N PHE A 262 -12.23 11.84 10.23
CA PHE A 262 -11.73 11.84 8.85
C PHE A 262 -12.86 11.52 7.84
N VAL A 263 -13.59 10.43 8.07
CA VAL A 263 -14.70 10.00 7.21
C VAL A 263 -15.80 11.04 7.15
N GLN A 264 -16.23 11.58 8.30
CA GLN A 264 -17.29 12.59 8.35
C GLN A 264 -16.89 13.86 7.60
N GLN A 265 -15.65 14.32 7.75
CA GLN A 265 -15.16 15.50 7.04
C GLN A 265 -15.06 15.27 5.52
N MET A 266 -14.59 14.08 5.09
CA MET A 266 -14.53 13.71 3.68
C MET A 266 -15.93 13.61 3.06
N MET A 267 -16.89 12.97 3.74
CA MET A 267 -18.28 12.91 3.31
C MET A 267 -18.92 14.30 3.23
N ALA A 268 -18.70 15.16 4.23
CA ALA A 268 -19.20 16.53 4.24
C ALA A 268 -18.60 17.40 3.13
N ALA A 269 -17.38 17.10 2.69
CA ALA A 269 -16.74 17.73 1.54
C ALA A 269 -17.26 17.22 0.18
N GLY A 270 -18.15 16.23 0.17
CA GLY A 270 -18.81 15.73 -1.04
C GLY A 270 -17.95 14.83 -1.92
N VAL A 271 -16.88 14.24 -1.38
CA VAL A 271 -16.01 13.33 -2.14
C VAL A 271 -16.64 11.93 -2.31
N ASP A 272 -16.23 11.19 -3.33
CA ASP A 272 -16.64 9.80 -3.52
C ASP A 272 -15.87 8.88 -2.56
N ILE A 273 -16.34 8.79 -1.32
CA ILE A 273 -15.77 7.95 -0.25
C ILE A 273 -16.67 6.77 0.11
N ARG A 274 -16.07 5.57 0.21
CA ARG A 274 -16.71 4.37 0.77
C ARG A 274 -15.94 3.84 1.98
N VAL A 275 -16.69 3.37 2.97
CA VAL A 275 -16.14 2.88 4.24
C VAL A 275 -16.64 1.47 4.51
N PHE A 276 -15.73 0.56 4.82
CA PHE A 276 -15.99 -0.85 5.05
C PHE A 276 -15.44 -1.26 6.43
N MET A 277 -16.33 -1.72 7.31
CA MET A 277 -15.96 -2.34 8.59
C MET A 277 -15.89 -3.86 8.41
N HIS A 278 -14.70 -4.43 8.48
CA HIS A 278 -14.48 -5.87 8.36
C HIS A 278 -14.52 -6.57 9.71
N PHE A 279 -14.97 -7.82 9.71
CA PHE A 279 -14.93 -8.71 10.88
C PHE A 279 -15.67 -8.17 12.11
N GLU A 280 -16.73 -7.39 11.92
CA GLU A 280 -17.50 -6.79 13.02
C GLU A 280 -18.04 -7.83 14.01
N ASN A 281 -18.43 -9.00 13.49
CA ASN A 281 -19.01 -10.10 14.26
C ASN A 281 -17.94 -11.07 14.83
N GLU A 282 -16.66 -10.81 14.58
CA GLU A 282 -15.56 -11.64 15.09
C GLU A 282 -14.89 -11.00 16.31
N LYS A 283 -14.21 -11.82 17.12
CA LYS A 283 -13.41 -11.29 18.22
C LYS A 283 -12.23 -10.49 17.67
N ARG A 284 -12.05 -9.26 18.20
CA ARG A 284 -10.91 -8.39 17.90
C ARG A 284 -9.57 -9.15 18.01
N SER A 285 -8.80 -9.19 16.92
CA SER A 285 -7.51 -9.87 16.85
C SER A 285 -6.54 -9.14 15.91
N ILE A 286 -5.23 -9.29 16.16
CA ILE A 286 -4.20 -8.79 15.23
C ILE A 286 -4.20 -9.57 13.91
N GLU A 287 -4.76 -10.77 13.87
CA GLU A 287 -4.96 -11.49 12.61
C GLU A 287 -6.00 -10.80 11.73
N ASN A 288 -7.11 -10.32 12.33
CA ASN A 288 -8.14 -9.57 11.60
C ASN A 288 -7.59 -8.27 11.00
N HIS A 289 -6.58 -7.66 11.63
CA HIS A 289 -5.86 -6.53 11.06
C HIS A 289 -5.24 -6.87 9.71
N PHE A 290 -4.49 -7.98 9.60
CA PHE A 290 -3.89 -8.39 8.34
C PHE A 290 -4.93 -8.91 7.33
N ARG A 291 -5.96 -9.64 7.80
CA ARG A 291 -7.04 -10.15 6.94
C ARG A 291 -7.83 -9.05 6.22
N VAL A 292 -7.72 -7.77 6.64
CA VAL A 292 -8.29 -6.64 5.88
C VAL A 292 -7.74 -6.61 4.45
N ILE A 293 -6.46 -6.96 4.24
CA ILE A 293 -5.85 -7.05 2.91
C ILE A 293 -6.58 -8.10 2.05
N ASP A 294 -6.91 -9.25 2.64
CA ASP A 294 -7.54 -10.36 1.93
C ASP A 294 -9.00 -10.06 1.55
N GLN A 295 -9.68 -9.25 2.36
CA GLN A 295 -11.07 -8.82 2.15
C GLN A 295 -11.20 -7.53 1.34
N PHE A 296 -10.10 -6.81 1.12
CA PHE A 296 -10.12 -5.55 0.39
C PHE A 296 -10.68 -5.74 -1.02
N ARG A 297 -11.74 -5.01 -1.35
CA ARG A 297 -12.35 -4.96 -2.68
C ARG A 297 -12.49 -3.50 -3.11
N PRO A 298 -11.82 -3.06 -4.18
CA PRO A 298 -11.99 -1.71 -4.70
C PRO A 298 -13.44 -1.48 -5.17
N PHE A 299 -14.16 -0.57 -4.52
CA PHE A 299 -15.60 -0.41 -4.76
C PHE A 299 -15.95 0.02 -6.20
N TRP A 300 -14.98 0.57 -6.93
CA TRP A 300 -15.15 0.99 -8.31
C TRP A 300 -14.83 -0.07 -9.36
N LEU A 301 -14.28 -1.22 -8.94
CA LEU A 301 -14.02 -2.36 -9.81
C LEU A 301 -15.07 -3.47 -9.62
N THR A 302 -15.78 -3.47 -8.50
CA THR A 302 -16.94 -4.35 -8.28
C THR A 302 -18.08 -3.98 -9.23
N LYS A 303 -18.41 -4.90 -10.14
CA LYS A 303 -19.63 -4.90 -10.96
C LYS A 303 -20.82 -5.44 -10.17
#